data_AF-T1G224-F1
#
_entry.id   AF-T1G224-F1
#
_cell.length_a   1.000
_cell.length_b   1.000
_cell.length_c   1.000
_cell.angle_alpha   90.00
_cell.angle_beta   90.00
_cell.angle_gamma   90.00
#
_symmetry.space_group_name_H-M   'P 1'
#
loop_
_entity.id
_entity.type
_entity.pdbx_description
1 polymer ?
#
loop_
_entity_poly.entity_id
_entity_poly.type
_entity_poly.pdbx_seq_one_letter_code
_entity_poly.pdbx_strand_id
1 'polypeptide(L)'
;MQLTVTLLHTNDVHSNVEMVTASGAPCLDLEARKFVCFGGYSRRASFIKAERAKDNLLLLDAGDQFHGSPWHHVYKGRETSFFMNLLNYTAIAIGTHAFDQSLESLEEVLSNFTTHIICCNLKLATATGFFQRIEPMSTYDYKNHKIHIVGYITEKVALSGRAGPLQFVEHVTRVQETVQRIKRSGNIIIALGHAGYEMDIKMAKIVPDLDIIVGGKSHTLLHTKSWPFKCFHIWQIPQL
;
A
#
# COMPACT_ATOMS: atom_id res chain seq x y z
N MET A 1 -25.80 -15.36 1.07
CA MET A 1 -25.71 -13.88 1.04
C MET A 1 -24.48 -13.49 0.24
N GLN A 2 -24.58 -12.49 -0.63
CA GLN A 2 -23.45 -11.98 -1.40
C GLN A 2 -22.65 -10.99 -0.55
N LEU A 3 -21.33 -11.15 -0.50
CA LEU A 3 -20.41 -10.20 0.13
C LEU A 3 -20.00 -9.14 -0.91
N THR A 4 -20.08 -7.87 -0.56
CA THR A 4 -19.56 -6.76 -1.36
C THR A 4 -18.69 -5.88 -0.48
N VAL A 5 -17.44 -5.69 -0.89
CA VAL A 5 -16.44 -4.86 -0.21
C VAL A 5 -15.84 -3.91 -1.24
N THR A 6 -15.77 -2.64 -0.90
CA THR A 6 -15.13 -1.59 -1.69
C THR A 6 -13.66 -1.53 -1.29
N LEU A 7 -12.76 -1.76 -2.23
CA LEU A 7 -11.32 -1.57 -2.02
C LEU A 7 -10.90 -0.26 -2.69
N LEU A 8 -10.46 0.69 -1.86
CA LEU A 8 -9.73 1.86 -2.33
C LEU A 8 -8.25 1.63 -2.06
N HIS A 9 -7.39 1.99 -3.00
CA HIS A 9 -5.96 1.88 -2.80
C HIS A 9 -5.20 3.09 -3.30
N THR A 10 -4.02 3.32 -2.71
CA THR A 10 -2.96 4.17 -3.24
C THR A 10 -1.65 3.39 -3.30
N ASN A 11 -0.74 3.88 -4.12
CA ASN A 11 0.64 3.42 -4.21
C ASN A 11 1.47 4.57 -4.80
N ASP A 12 2.76 4.62 -4.51
CA ASP A 12 3.70 5.55 -5.17
C ASP A 12 3.23 7.01 -5.09
N VAL A 13 2.75 7.44 -3.92
CA VAL A 13 2.30 8.82 -3.72
C VAL A 13 3.49 9.78 -3.73
N HIS A 14 4.68 9.32 -3.34
CA HIS A 14 5.94 10.10 -3.41
C HIS A 14 5.78 11.49 -2.78
N SER A 15 5.19 11.52 -1.58
CA SER A 15 5.00 12.71 -0.76
C SER A 15 4.31 13.87 -1.49
N ASN A 16 3.48 13.59 -2.49
CA ASN A 16 2.59 14.57 -3.11
C ASN A 16 1.43 14.89 -2.16
N VAL A 17 1.75 15.70 -1.14
CA VAL A 17 0.81 16.20 -0.12
C VAL A 17 -0.20 17.14 -0.77
N GLU A 18 0.31 18.08 -1.55
CA GLU A 18 -0.46 19.06 -2.30
C GLU A 18 -0.89 18.53 -3.67
N MET A 19 -1.69 19.33 -4.37
CA MET A 19 -2.06 19.03 -5.74
C MET A 19 -0.85 19.20 -6.68
N VAL A 20 -0.84 18.42 -7.75
CA VAL A 20 0.18 18.48 -8.80
C VAL A 20 -0.45 18.72 -10.16
N THR A 21 0.32 19.16 -11.13
CA THR A 21 -0.10 19.19 -12.53
C THR A 21 -0.17 17.78 -13.12
N ALA A 22 -0.68 17.63 -14.34
CA ALA A 22 -0.72 16.32 -15.02
C ALA A 22 0.68 15.68 -15.22
N SER A 23 1.74 16.49 -15.24
CA SER A 23 3.12 16.01 -15.33
C SER A 23 3.77 15.71 -13.97
N GLY A 24 3.03 15.87 -12.87
CA GLY A 24 3.55 15.68 -11.51
C GLY A 24 4.34 16.88 -10.95
N ALA A 25 4.33 18.03 -11.63
CA ALA A 25 4.97 19.24 -11.13
C ALA A 25 4.12 19.93 -10.04
N PRO A 26 4.70 20.78 -9.17
CA PRO A 26 3.93 21.58 -8.22
C PRO A 26 2.80 22.35 -8.92
N CYS A 27 1.59 22.29 -8.38
CA CYS A 27 0.47 23.09 -8.84
C CYS A 27 0.57 24.51 -8.26
N LEU A 28 0.78 25.53 -9.09
CA LEU A 28 0.79 26.92 -8.66
C LEU A 28 -0.61 27.56 -8.85
N ASP A 29 -0.76 28.79 -8.37
CA ASP A 29 -2.05 29.49 -8.37
C ASP A 29 -2.71 29.59 -9.75
N LEU A 30 -1.91 29.75 -10.81
CA LEU A 30 -2.44 29.89 -12.17
C LEU A 30 -3.06 28.57 -12.65
N GLU A 31 -2.39 27.44 -12.43
CA GLU A 31 -2.87 26.10 -12.75
C GLU A 31 -4.09 25.74 -11.92
N ALA A 32 -4.08 26.08 -10.62
CA ALA A 32 -5.20 25.87 -9.72
C ALA A 32 -6.46 26.59 -10.21
N ARG A 33 -6.33 27.87 -10.60
CA ARG A 33 -7.44 28.68 -11.16
C ARG A 33 -7.95 28.16 -12.50
N LYS A 34 -7.11 27.47 -13.27
CA LYS A 34 -7.49 26.82 -14.53
C LYS A 34 -8.08 25.43 -14.34
N PHE A 35 -8.20 24.94 -13.10
CA PHE A 35 -8.70 23.61 -12.77
C PHE A 35 -7.91 22.46 -13.43
N VAL A 36 -6.59 22.65 -13.63
CA VAL A 36 -5.70 21.64 -14.24
C VAL A 36 -4.76 20.96 -13.23
N CYS A 37 -5.16 20.94 -11.96
CA CYS A 37 -4.40 20.30 -10.88
C CYS A 37 -5.12 19.09 -10.33
N PHE A 38 -4.36 18.05 -10.02
CA PHE A 38 -4.81 16.70 -9.71
C PHE A 38 -4.22 16.22 -8.37
N GLY A 39 -4.78 15.14 -7.83
CA GLY A 39 -4.26 14.53 -6.60
C GLY A 39 -4.35 15.44 -5.37
N GLY A 40 -3.36 15.31 -4.49
CA GLY A 40 -3.31 15.92 -3.17
C GLY A 40 -4.14 15.19 -2.12
N TYR A 41 -3.69 15.23 -0.87
CA TYR A 41 -4.37 14.57 0.25
C TYR A 41 -5.75 15.16 0.54
N SER A 42 -5.96 16.46 0.35
CA SER A 42 -7.25 17.13 0.58
C SER A 42 -8.37 16.62 -0.37
N ARG A 43 -8.06 16.51 -1.66
CA ARG A 43 -9.00 15.97 -2.65
C ARG A 43 -9.24 14.48 -2.42
N ARG A 44 -8.18 13.73 -2.11
CA ARG A 44 -8.28 12.31 -1.73
C ARG A 44 -9.18 12.12 -0.51
N ALA A 45 -9.03 12.95 0.52
CA ALA A 45 -9.85 12.94 1.72
C ALA A 45 -11.34 13.12 1.40
N SER A 46 -11.65 14.07 0.51
CA SER A 46 -13.03 14.35 0.09
C SER A 46 -13.66 13.13 -0.61
N PHE A 47 -12.92 12.49 -1.52
CA PHE A 47 -13.37 11.27 -2.20
C PHE A 47 -13.54 10.10 -1.22
N ILE A 48 -12.53 9.82 -0.39
CA ILE A 48 -12.57 8.74 0.61
C ILE A 48 -13.76 8.94 1.56
N LYS A 49 -14.02 10.18 2.01
CA LYS A 49 -15.17 10.49 2.88
C LYS A 49 -16.51 10.15 2.20
N ALA A 50 -16.66 10.48 0.91
CA ALA A 50 -17.86 10.17 0.16
C ALA A 50 -18.05 8.67 -0.07
N GLU A 51 -16.98 7.92 -0.37
CA GLU A 51 -17.06 6.46 -0.54
C GLU A 51 -17.32 5.74 0.78
N ARG A 52 -16.75 6.20 1.90
CA ARG A 52 -17.04 5.63 3.22
C ARG A 52 -18.49 5.74 3.64
N ALA A 53 -19.21 6.76 3.17
CA ALA A 53 -20.64 6.91 3.44
C ALA A 53 -21.51 5.83 2.77
N LYS A 54 -20.96 5.06 1.81
CA LYS A 54 -21.66 3.97 1.11
C LYS A 54 -21.48 2.59 1.77
N ASP A 55 -20.77 2.56 2.91
CA ASP A 55 -20.42 1.38 3.72
C ASP A 55 -19.37 0.43 3.09
N ASN A 56 -18.72 -0.38 3.94
CA ASN A 56 -17.89 -1.54 3.57
C ASN A 56 -16.64 -1.22 2.74
N LEU A 57 -15.77 -0.34 3.28
CA LEU A 57 -14.58 0.14 2.58
C LEU A 57 -13.29 -0.26 3.28
N LEU A 58 -12.36 -0.85 2.53
CA LEU A 58 -10.97 -1.02 2.92
C LEU A 58 -10.14 0.04 2.17
N LEU A 59 -9.35 0.81 2.91
CA LEU A 59 -8.42 1.80 2.35
C LEU A 59 -6.99 1.29 2.51
N LEU A 60 -6.36 0.89 1.41
CA LEU A 60 -5.06 0.23 1.43
C LEU A 60 -3.98 1.12 0.81
N ASP A 61 -2.74 0.94 1.26
CA ASP A 61 -1.59 1.55 0.59
C ASP A 61 -0.52 0.52 0.26
N ALA A 62 -0.09 0.49 -1.00
CA ALA A 62 0.90 -0.47 -1.48
C ALA A 62 2.34 0.07 -1.38
N GLY A 63 2.60 1.11 -0.60
CA GLY A 63 3.95 1.62 -0.32
C GLY A 63 4.37 2.80 -1.21
N ASP A 64 5.58 3.31 -0.91
CA ASP A 64 6.22 4.50 -1.51
C ASP A 64 5.43 5.80 -1.33
N GLN A 65 5.08 6.05 -0.08
CA GLN A 65 4.61 7.36 0.38
C GLN A 65 5.77 8.35 0.61
N PHE A 66 6.92 7.84 1.04
CA PHE A 66 8.12 8.62 1.33
C PHE A 66 8.82 9.10 0.06
N HIS A 67 9.67 10.11 0.22
CA HIS A 67 10.45 10.74 -0.85
C HIS A 67 9.60 11.47 -1.90
N GLY A 68 10.22 12.25 -2.80
CA GLY A 68 9.56 12.79 -4.01
C GLY A 68 9.11 14.26 -3.96
N SER A 69 9.02 14.89 -2.80
CA SER A 69 8.68 16.32 -2.69
C SER A 69 9.38 17.04 -1.54
N PRO A 70 9.42 18.40 -1.53
CA PRO A 70 9.96 19.18 -0.42
C PRO A 70 9.30 18.86 0.94
N TRP A 71 8.06 18.38 0.95
CA TRP A 71 7.37 17.97 2.17
C TRP A 71 8.16 16.89 2.91
N HIS A 72 8.58 15.83 2.21
CA HIS A 72 9.38 14.78 2.83
C HIS A 72 10.74 15.30 3.32
N HIS A 73 11.35 16.23 2.56
CA HIS A 73 12.63 16.80 2.96
C HIS A 73 12.53 17.56 4.29
N VAL A 74 11.44 18.30 4.50
CA VAL A 74 11.22 19.12 5.71
C VAL A 74 10.70 18.28 6.88
N TYR A 75 9.69 17.44 6.64
CA TYR A 75 8.94 16.74 7.69
C TYR A 75 9.40 15.30 7.92
N LYS A 76 10.30 14.78 7.08
CA LYS A 76 10.97 13.47 7.23
C LYS A 76 10.00 12.30 7.40
N GLY A 77 8.84 12.32 6.73
CA GLY A 77 7.85 11.25 6.81
C GLY A 77 6.76 11.47 7.88
N ARG A 78 6.92 12.44 8.79
CA ARG A 78 5.87 12.77 9.78
C ARG A 78 4.60 13.31 9.13
N GLU A 79 4.72 13.97 7.98
CA GLU A 79 3.57 14.38 7.17
C GLU A 79 2.80 13.17 6.66
N THR A 80 3.52 12.12 6.24
CA THR A 80 2.92 10.89 5.72
C THR A 80 2.12 10.19 6.80
N SER A 81 2.73 9.93 7.98
CA SER A 81 2.00 9.29 9.08
C SER A 81 0.81 10.13 9.55
N PHE A 82 0.98 11.45 9.65
CA PHE A 82 -0.11 12.36 10.02
C PHE A 82 -1.33 12.23 9.09
N PHE A 83 -1.13 12.37 7.78
CA PHE A 83 -2.26 12.35 6.85
C PHE A 83 -2.85 10.95 6.67
N MET A 84 -2.04 9.90 6.68
CA MET A 84 -2.56 8.53 6.55
C MET A 84 -3.35 8.10 7.79
N ASN A 85 -2.93 8.52 8.99
CA ASN A 85 -3.72 8.34 10.21
C ASN A 85 -5.03 9.14 10.15
N LEU A 86 -4.98 10.40 9.72
CA LEU A 86 -6.17 11.23 9.55
C LEU A 86 -7.16 10.63 8.54
N LEU A 87 -6.64 10.02 7.49
CA LEU A 87 -7.43 9.30 6.50
C LEU A 87 -7.82 7.89 6.95
N ASN A 88 -7.40 7.41 8.12
CA ASN A 88 -7.72 6.10 8.67
C ASN A 88 -7.50 4.94 7.67
N TYR A 89 -6.28 4.82 7.14
CA TYR A 89 -5.90 3.68 6.29
C TYR A 89 -6.06 2.36 7.05
N THR A 90 -6.55 1.34 6.36
CA THR A 90 -6.82 0.00 6.94
C THR A 90 -5.55 -0.85 7.04
N ALA A 91 -4.67 -0.79 6.04
CA ALA A 91 -3.37 -1.45 6.06
C ALA A 91 -2.42 -0.75 5.09
N ILE A 92 -1.13 -0.77 5.43
CA ILE A 92 -0.08 -0.11 4.67
C ILE A 92 1.06 -1.10 4.49
N ALA A 93 1.44 -1.38 3.24
CA ALA A 93 2.67 -2.09 2.93
C ALA A 93 3.86 -1.14 2.90
N ILE A 94 5.04 -1.65 3.25
CA ILE A 94 6.28 -0.89 3.17
C ILE A 94 6.74 -0.84 1.71
N GLY A 95 7.09 0.35 1.22
CA GLY A 95 7.68 0.54 -0.09
C GLY A 95 9.21 0.63 -0.05
N THR A 96 9.83 0.62 -1.23
CA THR A 96 11.30 0.68 -1.36
C THR A 96 11.89 2.02 -0.92
N HIS A 97 11.22 3.14 -1.22
CA HIS A 97 11.69 4.49 -0.88
C HIS A 97 11.61 4.80 0.62
N ALA A 98 10.94 3.95 1.42
CA ALA A 98 10.99 4.05 2.88
C ALA A 98 12.42 3.93 3.43
N PHE A 99 13.29 3.20 2.73
CA PHE A 99 14.67 2.95 3.14
C PHE A 99 15.66 4.00 2.62
N ASP A 100 15.21 5.06 1.93
CA ASP A 100 16.10 6.13 1.47
C ASP A 100 16.59 7.05 2.60
N GLN A 101 15.87 7.04 3.72
CA GLN A 101 16.26 7.66 4.98
C GLN A 101 16.95 6.65 5.90
N SER A 102 17.56 7.12 7.00
CA SER A 102 18.17 6.22 7.98
C SER A 102 17.12 5.28 8.60
N LEU A 103 17.54 4.08 9.02
CA LEU A 103 16.64 3.14 9.68
C LEU A 103 16.05 3.71 10.98
N GLU A 104 16.80 4.53 11.71
CA GLU A 104 16.31 5.24 12.90
C GLU A 104 15.17 6.20 12.55
N SER A 105 15.34 7.02 11.50
CA SER A 105 14.30 7.93 11.03
C SER A 105 13.07 7.18 10.52
N LEU A 106 13.28 6.05 9.83
CA LEU A 106 12.18 5.19 9.40
C LEU A 106 11.46 4.58 10.62
N GLU A 107 12.20 4.08 11.60
CA GLU A 107 11.65 3.52 12.83
C GLU A 107 10.76 4.52 13.57
N GLU A 108 11.24 5.76 13.74
CA GLU A 108 10.48 6.85 14.36
C GLU A 108 9.15 7.07 13.62
N VAL A 109 9.19 7.20 12.30
CA VAL A 109 7.98 7.49 11.52
C VAL A 109 7.01 6.31 11.51
N LEU A 110 7.52 5.07 11.37
CA LEU A 110 6.70 3.87 11.42
C LEU A 110 5.97 3.75 12.76
N SER A 111 6.61 4.17 13.86
CA SER A 111 6.00 4.18 15.20
C SER A 111 4.84 5.17 15.36
N ASN A 112 4.73 6.16 14.47
CA ASN A 112 3.65 7.15 14.50
C ASN A 112 2.36 6.67 13.82
N PHE A 113 2.37 5.56 13.06
CA PHE A 113 1.16 5.07 12.41
C PHE A 113 0.20 4.44 13.42
N THR A 114 -1.09 4.77 13.31
CA THR A 114 -2.15 4.19 14.13
C THR A 114 -2.73 2.92 13.53
N THR A 115 -2.31 2.56 12.31
CA THR A 115 -2.75 1.38 11.57
C THR A 115 -1.60 0.40 11.38
N HIS A 116 -1.93 -0.83 10.98
CA HIS A 116 -0.96 -1.90 10.79
C HIS A 116 -0.07 -1.63 9.58
N ILE A 117 1.24 -1.55 9.83
CA ILE A 117 2.28 -1.64 8.80
C ILE A 117 2.60 -3.12 8.61
N ILE A 118 2.47 -3.62 7.38
CA ILE A 118 2.55 -5.05 7.10
C ILE A 118 3.67 -5.40 6.10
N CYS A 119 4.41 -6.47 6.39
CA CYS A 119 5.44 -7.03 5.51
C CYS A 119 5.77 -8.47 5.93
N CYS A 120 5.29 -9.47 5.18
CA CYS A 120 5.49 -10.88 5.50
C CYS A 120 6.92 -11.37 5.25
N ASN A 121 7.65 -10.70 4.35
CA ASN A 121 8.97 -11.14 3.90
C ASN A 121 10.14 -10.44 4.56
N LEU A 122 9.90 -9.63 5.58
CA LEU A 122 10.94 -9.19 6.52
C LEU A 122 11.32 -10.34 7.47
N LYS A 123 12.62 -10.64 7.59
CA LYS A 123 13.12 -11.59 8.58
C LYS A 123 13.22 -10.93 9.95
N LEU A 124 12.26 -11.19 10.84
CA LEU A 124 12.24 -10.63 12.19
C LEU A 124 13.50 -10.96 13.02
N ALA A 125 14.18 -12.08 12.75
CA ALA A 125 15.45 -12.42 13.41
C ALA A 125 16.58 -11.40 13.17
N THR A 126 16.46 -10.59 12.10
CA THR A 126 17.40 -9.51 11.78
C THR A 126 16.87 -8.12 12.12
N ALA A 127 15.61 -8.05 12.58
CA ALA A 127 14.95 -6.81 12.93
C ALA A 127 15.20 -6.45 14.40
N THR A 128 15.31 -5.15 14.67
CA THR A 128 15.42 -4.56 16.01
C THR A 128 14.40 -3.43 16.14
N GLY A 129 14.12 -2.99 17.38
CA GLY A 129 13.26 -1.83 17.61
C GLY A 129 11.84 -2.02 17.06
N PHE A 130 11.26 -0.98 16.45
CA PHE A 130 9.92 -1.03 15.85
C PHE A 130 9.82 -2.06 14.72
N PHE A 131 10.90 -2.38 14.00
CA PHE A 131 10.83 -3.36 12.92
C PHE A 131 10.41 -4.76 13.40
N GLN A 132 10.59 -5.07 14.69
CA GLN A 132 10.07 -6.32 15.30
C GLN A 132 8.56 -6.34 15.48
N ARG A 133 7.90 -5.17 15.40
CA ARG A 133 6.45 -5.01 15.51
C ARG A 133 5.74 -5.04 14.15
N ILE A 134 6.49 -5.09 13.04
CA ILE A 134 5.91 -5.24 11.71
C ILE A 134 5.29 -6.62 11.61
N GLU A 135 3.99 -6.63 11.33
CA GLU A 135 3.23 -7.87 11.22
C GLU A 135 3.30 -8.39 9.77
N PRO A 136 3.24 -9.71 9.56
CA PRO A 136 3.23 -10.25 8.20
C PRO A 136 1.93 -9.93 7.46
N MET A 137 0.84 -9.75 8.19
CA MET A 137 -0.49 -9.50 7.66
C MET A 137 -1.37 -8.81 8.71
N SER A 138 -2.45 -8.18 8.26
CA SER A 138 -3.57 -7.80 9.12
C SER A 138 -4.81 -8.62 8.78
N THR A 139 -5.74 -8.77 9.72
CA THR A 139 -7.00 -9.49 9.51
C THR A 139 -8.16 -8.56 9.83
N TYR A 140 -9.12 -8.48 8.92
CA TYR A 140 -10.33 -7.71 9.07
C TYR A 140 -11.54 -8.65 9.09
N ASP A 141 -12.23 -8.71 10.22
CA ASP A 141 -13.48 -9.44 10.36
C ASP A 141 -14.62 -8.63 9.74
N TYR A 142 -15.36 -9.23 8.81
CA TYR A 142 -16.50 -8.61 8.18
C TYR A 142 -17.66 -9.59 8.04
N LYS A 143 -18.74 -9.33 8.81
CA LYS A 143 -19.87 -10.26 8.96
C LYS A 143 -19.34 -11.66 9.32
N ASN A 144 -19.57 -12.66 8.47
CA ASN A 144 -19.11 -14.03 8.68
C ASN A 144 -17.86 -14.38 7.85
N HIS A 145 -17.18 -13.36 7.29
CA HIS A 145 -15.97 -13.51 6.48
C HIS A 145 -14.75 -12.93 7.20
N LYS A 146 -13.59 -13.50 6.93
CA LYS A 146 -12.30 -12.94 7.33
C LYS A 146 -11.56 -12.49 6.08
N ILE A 147 -11.11 -11.24 6.06
CA ILE A 147 -10.27 -10.69 5.00
C ILE A 147 -8.85 -10.58 5.56
N HIS A 148 -7.93 -11.37 5.02
CA HIS A 148 -6.52 -11.33 5.36
C HIS A 148 -5.76 -10.47 4.35
N ILE A 149 -4.99 -9.51 4.84
CA ILE A 149 -4.19 -8.61 4.01
C ILE A 149 -2.72 -8.93 4.27
N VAL A 150 -2.07 -9.62 3.34
CA VAL A 150 -0.68 -10.10 3.45
C VAL A 150 0.26 -9.06 2.82
N GLY A 151 1.15 -8.51 3.63
CA GLY A 151 2.09 -7.47 3.19
C GLY A 151 3.29 -8.04 2.46
N TYR A 152 3.82 -7.37 1.44
CA TYR A 152 5.10 -7.77 0.83
C TYR A 152 5.88 -6.59 0.24
N ILE A 153 7.21 -6.75 0.15
CA ILE A 153 8.11 -5.84 -0.55
C ILE A 153 9.10 -6.64 -1.38
N THR A 154 9.58 -6.12 -2.50
CA THR A 154 10.70 -6.75 -3.22
C THR A 154 11.93 -6.93 -2.31
N GLU A 155 12.48 -8.15 -2.26
CA GLU A 155 13.69 -8.45 -1.49
C GLU A 155 14.94 -7.70 -1.98
N LYS A 156 14.87 -7.16 -3.20
CA LYS A 156 15.93 -6.32 -3.79
C LYS A 156 16.24 -5.06 -2.98
N VAL A 157 15.35 -4.65 -2.07
CA VAL A 157 15.63 -3.54 -1.15
C VAL A 157 16.90 -3.79 -0.32
N ALA A 158 17.18 -5.05 0.06
CA ALA A 158 18.42 -5.42 0.76
C ALA A 158 19.67 -5.22 -0.11
N LEU A 159 19.56 -5.43 -1.43
CA LEU A 159 20.68 -5.32 -2.37
C LEU A 159 21.14 -3.86 -2.56
N SER A 160 20.29 -2.89 -2.25
CA SER A 160 20.65 -1.47 -2.31
C SER A 160 21.62 -1.03 -1.21
N GLY A 161 21.83 -1.86 -0.18
CA GLY A 161 22.60 -1.50 1.03
C GLY A 161 21.85 -0.57 1.99
N ARG A 162 20.67 -0.06 1.59
CA ARG A 162 19.89 0.92 2.38
C ARG A 162 19.13 0.30 3.54
N ALA A 163 18.81 -0.98 3.47
CA ALA A 163 18.09 -1.70 4.52
C ALA A 163 18.96 -2.08 5.74
N GLY A 164 20.26 -1.74 5.73
CA GLY A 164 21.18 -2.06 6.81
C GLY A 164 21.20 -3.56 7.17
N PRO A 165 20.99 -3.94 8.44
CA PRO A 165 20.98 -5.35 8.85
C PRO A 165 19.70 -6.11 8.45
N LEU A 166 18.63 -5.41 8.05
CA LEU A 166 17.35 -6.04 7.75
C LEU A 166 17.46 -6.94 6.52
N GLN A 167 17.06 -8.19 6.69
CA GLN A 167 17.05 -9.18 5.62
C GLN A 167 15.63 -9.47 5.16
N PHE A 168 15.49 -9.72 3.86
CA PHE A 168 14.22 -10.04 3.23
C PHE A 168 14.29 -11.40 2.54
N VAL A 169 13.25 -12.21 2.72
CA VAL A 169 13.05 -13.45 1.97
C VAL A 169 12.44 -13.09 0.61
N GLU A 170 12.66 -13.94 -0.40
CA GLU A 170 11.99 -13.82 -1.69
C GLU A 170 10.46 -13.74 -1.47
N HIS A 171 9.88 -12.66 -1.98
CA HIS A 171 8.54 -12.23 -1.60
C HIS A 171 7.44 -13.16 -2.11
N VAL A 172 7.55 -13.73 -3.32
CA VAL A 172 6.52 -14.64 -3.84
C VAL A 172 6.47 -15.92 -3.00
N THR A 173 7.63 -16.49 -2.69
CA THR A 173 7.77 -17.68 -1.84
C THR A 173 7.17 -17.42 -0.47
N ARG A 174 7.51 -16.30 0.16
CA ARG A 174 7.01 -15.98 1.49
C ARG A 174 5.51 -15.69 1.51
N VAL A 175 4.97 -15.00 0.50
CA VAL A 175 3.53 -14.80 0.36
C VAL A 175 2.85 -16.16 0.24
N GLN A 176 3.34 -17.05 -0.63
CA GLN A 176 2.78 -18.40 -0.78
C GLN A 176 2.73 -19.18 0.55
N GLU A 177 3.83 -19.21 1.30
CA GLU A 177 3.89 -19.86 2.62
C GLU A 177 2.89 -19.24 3.62
N THR A 178 2.74 -17.91 3.59
CA THR A 178 1.82 -17.20 4.49
C THR A 178 0.37 -17.51 4.14
N VAL A 179 0.03 -17.49 2.84
CA VAL A 179 -1.29 -17.82 2.31
C VAL A 179 -1.67 -19.26 2.66
N GLN A 180 -0.76 -20.22 2.49
CA GLN A 180 -1.00 -21.63 2.82
C GLN A 180 -1.35 -21.86 4.30
N ARG A 181 -0.82 -21.05 5.22
CA ARG A 181 -1.10 -21.16 6.66
C ARG A 181 -2.48 -20.61 7.04
N ILE A 182 -2.99 -19.65 6.29
CA ILE A 182 -4.21 -18.90 6.64
C ILE A 182 -5.40 -19.27 5.76
N LYS A 183 -5.18 -19.98 4.64
CA LYS A 183 -6.26 -20.42 3.76
C LYS A 183 -7.23 -21.32 4.50
N ARG A 184 -8.49 -20.89 4.55
CA ARG A 184 -9.64 -21.63 5.08
C ARG A 184 -10.87 -21.28 4.23
N SER A 185 -11.86 -22.17 4.22
CA SER A 185 -13.12 -21.90 3.53
C SER A 185 -13.75 -20.59 4.05
N GLY A 186 -14.14 -19.71 3.12
CA GLY A 186 -14.77 -18.42 3.43
C GLY A 186 -13.81 -17.26 3.72
N ASN A 187 -12.50 -17.51 3.80
CA ASN A 187 -11.49 -16.44 3.89
C ASN A 187 -11.30 -15.77 2.53
N ILE A 188 -11.09 -14.45 2.55
CA ILE A 188 -10.61 -13.67 1.41
C ILE A 188 -9.18 -13.25 1.69
N ILE A 189 -8.28 -13.41 0.72
CA ILE A 189 -6.86 -13.16 0.87
C ILE A 189 -6.39 -12.13 -0.15
N ILE A 190 -5.92 -11.00 0.35
CA ILE A 190 -5.41 -9.86 -0.40
C ILE A 190 -3.90 -9.82 -0.21
N ALA A 191 -3.11 -9.85 -1.29
CA ALA A 191 -1.71 -9.46 -1.23
C ALA A 191 -1.62 -7.93 -1.42
N LEU A 192 -0.97 -7.23 -0.50
CA LEU A 192 -0.73 -5.78 -0.55
C LEU A 192 0.77 -5.53 -0.52
N GLY A 193 1.34 -4.91 -1.56
CA GLY A 193 2.79 -4.77 -1.55
C GLY A 193 3.45 -4.11 -2.74
N HIS A 194 4.78 -4.13 -2.69
CA HIS A 194 5.61 -3.22 -3.44
C HIS A 194 6.73 -3.95 -4.21
N ALA A 195 6.37 -4.74 -5.22
CA ALA A 195 7.31 -5.51 -6.04
C ALA A 195 7.31 -5.16 -7.53
N GLY A 196 6.26 -4.48 -8.03
CA GLY A 196 6.12 -4.07 -9.43
C GLY A 196 5.18 -4.99 -10.20
N TYR A 197 4.48 -4.42 -11.18
CA TYR A 197 3.36 -5.05 -11.88
C TYR A 197 3.66 -6.43 -12.49
N GLU A 198 4.80 -6.59 -13.16
CA GLU A 198 5.20 -7.89 -13.74
C GLU A 198 5.36 -8.97 -12.68
N MET A 199 5.83 -8.58 -11.49
CA MET A 199 6.01 -9.49 -10.38
C MET A 199 4.69 -9.82 -9.71
N ASP A 200 3.78 -8.85 -9.62
CA ASP A 200 2.41 -9.05 -9.14
C ASP A 200 1.66 -10.05 -10.05
N ILE A 201 1.79 -9.94 -11.38
CA ILE A 201 1.26 -10.92 -12.34
C ILE A 201 1.88 -12.30 -12.12
N LYS A 202 3.20 -12.37 -11.93
CA LYS A 202 3.88 -13.64 -11.68
C LYS A 202 3.40 -14.29 -10.38
N MET A 203 3.22 -13.50 -9.32
CA MET A 203 2.71 -13.96 -8.04
C MET A 203 1.28 -14.49 -8.16
N ALA A 204 0.39 -13.81 -8.90
CA ALA A 204 -0.97 -14.28 -9.16
C ALA A 204 -1.00 -15.70 -9.78
N LYS A 205 -0.03 -16.01 -10.64
CA LYS A 205 0.08 -17.34 -11.28
C LYS A 205 0.63 -18.42 -10.35
N ILE A 206 1.50 -18.05 -9.40
CA ILE A 206 2.18 -18.98 -8.50
C ILE A 206 1.38 -19.25 -7.22
N VAL A 207 0.57 -18.27 -6.79
CA VAL A 207 -0.21 -18.33 -5.56
C VAL A 207 -1.71 -18.23 -5.90
N PRO A 208 -2.34 -19.30 -6.42
CA PRO A 208 -3.73 -19.29 -6.89
C PRO A 208 -4.76 -19.07 -5.78
N ASP A 209 -4.31 -19.15 -4.52
CA ASP A 209 -5.13 -18.95 -3.32
C ASP A 209 -5.25 -17.47 -2.90
N LEU A 210 -4.58 -16.57 -3.61
CA LEU A 210 -4.84 -15.14 -3.50
C LEU A 210 -6.14 -14.81 -4.24
N ASP A 211 -7.02 -14.06 -3.60
CA ASP A 211 -8.19 -13.54 -4.29
C ASP A 211 -7.83 -12.26 -5.05
N ILE A 212 -7.02 -11.39 -4.43
CA ILE A 212 -6.73 -10.02 -4.88
C ILE A 212 -5.25 -9.70 -4.70
N ILE A 213 -4.67 -8.94 -5.64
CA ILE A 213 -3.34 -8.31 -5.49
C ILE A 213 -3.48 -6.80 -5.68
N VAL A 214 -2.98 -6.03 -4.71
CA VAL A 214 -2.88 -4.58 -4.74
C VAL A 214 -1.41 -4.21 -4.70
N GLY A 215 -0.87 -3.86 -5.87
CA GLY A 215 0.55 -3.63 -6.08
C GLY A 215 0.97 -2.15 -6.17
N GLY A 216 2.28 -1.92 -6.13
CA GLY A 216 2.93 -0.62 -6.34
C GLY A 216 4.23 -0.72 -7.16
N LYS A 217 5.12 0.25 -6.99
CA LYS A 217 6.50 0.34 -7.52
C LYS A 217 6.65 0.75 -8.97
N SER A 218 5.80 0.19 -9.82
CA SER A 218 5.93 0.31 -11.28
C SER A 218 5.23 1.52 -11.88
N HIS A 219 4.48 2.28 -11.08
CA HIS A 219 3.67 3.44 -11.51
C HIS A 219 2.69 3.06 -12.64
N THR A 220 2.24 1.81 -12.65
CA THR A 220 1.41 1.27 -13.72
C THR A 220 0.01 1.85 -13.67
N LEU A 221 -0.42 2.51 -14.76
CA LEU A 221 -1.80 2.96 -14.94
C LEU A 221 -2.61 1.85 -15.62
N LEU A 222 -3.59 1.30 -14.90
CA LEU A 222 -4.55 0.34 -15.43
C LEU A 222 -5.95 0.98 -15.50
N HIS A 223 -6.66 0.83 -16.62
CA HIS A 223 -7.98 1.43 -16.81
C HIS A 223 -8.85 0.59 -17.75
N THR A 224 -10.14 0.41 -17.41
CA THR A 224 -11.15 -0.21 -18.28
C THR A 224 -11.93 0.91 -18.99
N LYS A 225 -12.17 0.78 -20.31
CA LYS A 225 -12.55 1.89 -21.22
C LYS A 225 -13.87 2.66 -20.96
N SER A 226 -14.57 2.48 -19.84
CA SER A 226 -15.82 3.19 -19.53
C SER A 226 -15.68 4.21 -18.39
N TRP A 227 -15.41 5.47 -18.75
CA TRP A 227 -15.67 6.66 -17.92
C TRP A 227 -17.19 6.93 -17.82
N PRO A 228 -17.76 7.57 -16.77
CA PRO A 228 -17.10 8.34 -15.72
C PRO A 228 -17.31 7.72 -14.32
N PHE A 229 -16.22 7.59 -13.56
CA PHE A 229 -16.08 6.94 -12.25
C PHE A 229 -16.10 5.40 -12.23
N LYS A 230 -14.92 4.83 -11.94
CA LYS A 230 -14.63 3.85 -10.88
C LYS A 230 -13.20 3.33 -11.07
N CYS A 231 -12.22 3.88 -10.32
CA CYS A 231 -10.94 3.20 -10.16
C CYS A 231 -11.19 1.99 -9.25
N PHE A 232 -11.40 0.83 -9.85
CA PHE A 232 -11.34 -0.45 -9.16
C PHE A 232 -10.42 -1.36 -9.95
N HIS A 233 -9.30 -1.75 -9.33
CA HIS A 233 -8.59 -2.97 -9.67
C HIS A 233 -8.57 -3.84 -8.42
N ILE A 234 -9.63 -4.62 -8.28
CA ILE A 234 -9.58 -5.89 -7.59
C ILE A 234 -9.43 -6.92 -8.71
N TRP A 235 -8.26 -7.54 -8.85
CA TRP A 235 -8.24 -8.83 -9.55
C TRP A 235 -9.09 -9.77 -8.71
N GLN A 236 -10.08 -10.40 -9.31
CA GLN A 236 -10.66 -11.63 -8.79
C GLN A 236 -9.97 -12.71 -9.63
N ILE A 237 -9.03 -13.46 -9.06
CA ILE A 237 -8.39 -14.56 -9.81
C ILE A 237 -9.51 -15.53 -10.22
N PRO A 238 -9.72 -15.80 -11.52
CA PRO A 238 -10.72 -16.78 -11.93
C PRO A 238 -10.29 -18.15 -11.39
N GLN A 239 -11.13 -18.75 -10.55
CA GLN A 239 -10.96 -20.17 -10.22
C GLN A 239 -11.21 -20.96 -11.51
N LEU A 240 -10.18 -21.67 -11.98
CA LEU A 240 -10.29 -22.66 -13.05
C LEU A 240 -10.90 -23.95 -12.52
#